data_AF-A0A1T4NS53-F1
#
_entry.id   AF-A0A1T4NS53-F1
#
_cell.length_a   1.000
_cell.length_b   1.000
_cell.length_c   1.000
_cell.angle_alpha   90.00
_cell.angle_beta   90.00
_cell.angle_gamma   90.00
#
_symmetry.space_group_name_H-M   'P 1'
#
loop_
_entity.id
_entity.type
_entity.pdbx_description
1 polymer ?
#
loop_
_entity_poly.entity_id
_entity_poly.type
_entity_poly.pdbx_seq_one_letter_code
_entity_poly.pdbx_strand_id
1 'polypeptide(L)'
;MTAIPLAQYLSEFEQRTAVPFRNGKPHRHGRAEQATFEHLGYGSEEEPAPVLSIEADAEASFEDAAPALAEIELTPEPSLDLDDVREKAFCDGRESMRAEMEAVFAETLAEERAKAEKMRDEAVAEARKQWIGEEAERMAERFATGLERLENTVKTALSAVLMPVATGARQQRTVEELIGAIRTMALDGKSYQIVASGPEDLLNMLSEKLGEHRKLVTFEAGETAEEVRVSADTTVIETRLSSWRRALEEALS
;
A
#
# COMPACT_ATOMS: atom_id res chain seq x y z
N MET A 1 -20.56 -15.29 26.59
CA MET A 1 -19.69 -14.24 26.01
C MET A 1 -20.59 -13.22 25.39
N THR A 2 -20.83 -12.12 26.11
CA THR A 2 -21.74 -11.03 25.71
C THR A 2 -21.00 -10.09 24.77
N ALA A 3 -21.54 -9.92 23.55
CA ALA A 3 -20.99 -9.02 22.55
C ALA A 3 -21.19 -7.56 23.00
N ILE A 4 -20.09 -6.81 23.04
CA ILE A 4 -20.09 -5.39 23.39
C ILE A 4 -20.51 -4.59 22.14
N PRO A 5 -21.55 -3.73 22.22
CA PRO A 5 -22.03 -2.98 21.07
C PRO A 5 -21.04 -1.90 20.61
N LEU A 6 -20.94 -1.71 19.28
CA LEU A 6 -19.98 -0.86 18.56
C LEU A 6 -19.84 0.59 19.09
N ALA A 7 -20.87 1.10 19.76
CA ALA A 7 -20.87 2.42 20.40
C ALA A 7 -19.84 2.55 21.53
N GLN A 8 -19.47 1.45 22.21
CA GLN A 8 -18.43 1.48 23.25
C GLN A 8 -17.02 1.65 22.67
N TYR A 9 -16.76 1.14 21.46
CA TYR A 9 -15.44 1.21 20.83
C TYR A 9 -15.08 2.64 20.40
N LEU A 10 -16.05 3.42 19.95
CA LEU A 10 -15.83 4.82 19.56
C LEU A 10 -15.55 5.72 20.77
N SER A 11 -16.16 5.42 21.94
CA SER A 11 -15.91 6.17 23.17
C SER A 11 -14.52 5.89 23.79
N GLU A 12 -13.98 4.68 23.60
CA GLU A 12 -12.62 4.34 24.06
C GLU A 12 -11.53 4.89 23.14
N PHE A 13 -11.84 5.11 21.85
CA PHE A 13 -10.89 5.68 20.90
C PHE A 13 -10.65 7.18 21.17
N GLU A 14 -11.69 7.95 21.47
CA GLU A 14 -11.55 9.38 21.83
C GLU A 14 -10.74 9.57 23.13
N GLN A 15 -10.77 8.60 24.06
CA GLN A 15 -10.00 8.67 25.31
C GLN A 15 -8.52 8.34 25.12
N ARG A 16 -8.14 7.57 24.07
CA ARG A 16 -6.74 7.19 23.81
C ARG A 16 -5.95 8.22 23.01
N THR A 17 -6.62 9.11 22.28
CA THR A 17 -5.97 10.19 21.49
C THR A 17 -6.04 11.57 22.15
N ALA A 18 -6.65 11.68 23.33
CA ALA A 18 -6.67 12.93 24.10
C ALA A 18 -5.30 13.19 24.73
N VAL A 19 -4.41 13.85 23.99
CA VAL A 19 -3.20 14.47 24.56
C VAL A 19 -3.67 15.67 25.40
N PRO A 20 -3.42 15.72 26.72
CA PRO A 20 -3.81 16.87 27.51
C PRO A 20 -3.00 18.10 27.07
N PHE A 21 -3.69 19.18 26.70
CA PHE A 21 -3.07 20.49 26.50
C PHE A 21 -2.46 20.94 27.82
N ARG A 22 -1.16 20.72 27.98
CA ARG A 22 -0.41 21.08 29.18
C ARG A 22 -0.14 22.59 29.10
N ASN A 23 -0.83 23.36 29.93
CA ASN A 23 -0.53 24.78 30.16
C ASN A 23 0.91 24.93 30.69
N GLY A 24 1.86 25.16 29.77
CA GLY A 24 3.25 25.49 30.04
C GLY A 24 3.51 26.95 29.71
N LYS A 25 4.02 27.71 30.69
CA LYS A 25 4.42 29.12 30.56
C LYS A 25 5.39 29.32 29.39
N PRO A 26 5.36 30.48 28.70
CA PRO A 26 6.23 30.73 27.55
C PRO A 26 7.70 30.81 27.99
N HIS A 27 8.52 29.87 27.51
CA HIS A 27 9.97 29.98 27.62
C HIS A 27 10.48 31.00 26.61
N ARG A 28 11.08 32.06 27.17
CA ARG A 28 11.74 33.15 26.47
C ARG A 28 13.10 32.67 25.98
N HIS A 29 13.24 32.33 24.70
CA HIS A 29 14.53 32.02 24.09
C HIS A 29 14.72 32.77 22.78
N GLY A 30 15.88 33.43 22.70
CA GLY A 30 16.65 33.61 21.47
C GLY A 30 16.06 34.56 20.43
N ARG A 31 16.54 35.81 20.45
CA ARG A 31 16.53 36.72 19.32
C ARG A 31 17.13 36.01 18.09
N ALA A 32 16.28 35.57 17.17
CA ALA A 32 16.73 35.13 15.85
C ALA A 32 17.25 36.36 15.10
N GLU A 33 18.46 36.22 14.57
CA GLU A 33 19.18 37.22 13.81
C GLU A 33 18.36 37.68 12.61
N GLN A 34 18.47 38.98 12.33
CA GLN A 34 17.87 39.61 11.16
C GLN A 34 18.48 38.96 9.91
N ALA A 35 17.63 38.41 9.04
CA ALA A 35 18.05 38.05 7.70
C ALA A 35 18.50 39.34 6.99
N THR A 36 19.81 39.48 6.81
CA THR A 36 20.42 40.49 5.95
C THR A 36 20.07 40.17 4.50
N PHE A 37 19.38 41.08 3.84
CA PHE A 37 19.10 40.99 2.41
C PHE A 37 20.40 41.27 1.65
N GLU A 38 21.17 40.22 1.36
CA GLU A 38 22.32 40.31 0.46
C GLU A 38 21.85 40.45 -0.99
N HIS A 39 22.49 41.37 -1.70
CA HIS A 39 22.29 41.68 -3.10
C HIS A 39 22.36 40.45 -4.01
N LEU A 40 21.22 40.07 -4.60
CA LEU A 40 21.20 39.46 -5.92
C LEU A 40 21.02 40.56 -6.96
N GLY A 41 22.13 40.89 -7.61
CA GLY A 41 22.17 41.79 -8.75
C GLY A 41 21.35 41.22 -9.90
N TYR A 42 20.34 41.98 -10.32
CA TYR A 42 19.76 41.86 -11.65
C TYR A 42 20.43 42.89 -12.55
N GLY A 43 21.37 42.41 -13.38
CA GLY A 43 21.81 43.14 -14.56
C GLY A 43 21.11 42.55 -15.78
N SER A 44 20.26 43.32 -16.45
CA SER A 44 20.07 43.35 -17.91
C SER A 44 18.92 44.30 -18.25
N GLU A 45 19.30 45.51 -18.64
CA GLU A 45 18.72 46.35 -19.71
C GLU A 45 17.24 46.11 -20.07
N GLU A 46 16.33 46.84 -19.43
CA GLU A 46 15.09 47.25 -20.10
C GLU A 46 15.43 48.41 -21.03
N GLU A 47 15.38 48.16 -22.35
CA GLU A 47 15.35 49.22 -23.34
C GLU A 47 14.16 50.16 -23.03
N PRO A 48 14.37 51.47 -22.85
CA PRO A 48 13.26 52.39 -22.71
C PRO A 48 12.50 52.44 -24.03
N ALA A 49 11.19 52.19 -23.99
CA ALA A 49 10.30 52.35 -25.13
C ALA A 49 10.48 53.73 -25.78
N PRO A 50 10.46 53.84 -27.13
CA PRO A 50 10.80 55.08 -27.81
C PRO A 50 9.79 56.18 -27.46
N VAL A 51 10.30 57.26 -26.89
CA VAL A 51 9.55 58.51 -26.73
C VAL A 51 9.30 59.06 -28.13
N LEU A 52 8.03 59.11 -28.51
CA LEU A 52 7.59 59.64 -29.81
C LEU A 52 7.75 61.16 -29.79
N SER A 53 8.95 61.62 -30.16
CA SER A 53 9.28 63.03 -30.33
C SER A 53 8.57 63.55 -31.56
N ILE A 54 7.48 64.30 -31.37
CA ILE A 54 6.85 65.06 -32.45
C ILE A 54 7.75 66.26 -32.71
N GLU A 55 8.51 66.21 -33.80
CA GLU A 55 9.25 67.34 -34.33
C GLU A 55 8.23 68.36 -34.87
N ALA A 56 8.07 69.46 -34.14
CA ALA A 56 7.36 70.63 -34.62
C ALA A 56 8.34 71.45 -35.46
N ASP A 57 8.39 71.18 -36.77
CA ASP A 57 9.11 72.02 -37.71
C ASP A 57 8.23 72.48 -38.89
N ALA A 58 8.24 73.80 -39.03
CA ALA A 58 8.12 74.61 -40.24
C ALA A 58 6.84 74.57 -41.09
N GLU A 59 6.09 75.67 -40.95
CA GLU A 59 5.56 76.49 -42.05
C GLU A 59 4.86 75.77 -43.20
N ALA A 60 3.58 75.44 -42.99
CA ALA A 60 2.61 75.39 -44.07
C ALA A 60 1.72 76.64 -43.98
N SER A 61 1.80 77.48 -45.02
CA SER A 61 0.90 78.61 -45.23
C SER A 61 -0.55 78.20 -45.02
N PHE A 62 -1.21 78.84 -44.06
CA PHE A 62 -2.66 78.78 -43.92
C PHE A 62 -3.28 79.60 -45.06
N GLU A 63 -3.34 79.01 -46.25
CA GLU A 63 -4.31 79.41 -47.26
C GLU A 63 -5.68 78.90 -46.82
N ASP A 64 -6.61 79.83 -46.70
CA ASP A 64 -8.01 79.64 -46.31
C ASP A 64 -8.72 78.63 -47.22
N ALA A 65 -8.68 77.37 -46.81
CA ALA A 65 -9.53 76.32 -47.32
C ALA A 65 -9.89 75.40 -46.15
N ALA A 66 -10.82 75.86 -45.31
CA ALA A 66 -11.54 74.96 -44.41
C ALA A 66 -12.15 73.84 -45.28
N PRO A 67 -11.71 72.57 -45.19
CA PRO A 67 -12.47 71.51 -45.80
C PRO A 67 -13.81 71.52 -45.07
N ALA A 68 -14.91 71.68 -45.83
CA ALA A 68 -16.24 71.52 -45.29
C ALA A 68 -16.25 70.19 -44.54
N LEU A 69 -16.29 70.27 -43.21
CA LEU A 69 -16.46 69.11 -42.35
C LEU A 69 -17.81 68.54 -42.76
N ALA A 70 -17.79 67.54 -43.63
CA ALA A 70 -18.94 66.72 -43.91
C ALA A 70 -19.45 66.30 -42.53
N GLU A 71 -20.69 66.69 -42.25
CA GLU A 71 -21.40 66.38 -41.03
C GLU A 71 -21.24 64.87 -40.83
N ILE A 72 -20.32 64.48 -39.94
CA ILE A 72 -20.23 63.10 -39.50
C ILE A 72 -21.53 62.92 -38.74
N GLU A 73 -22.51 62.27 -39.37
CA GLU A 73 -23.63 61.68 -38.65
C GLU A 73 -22.99 60.73 -37.64
N LEU A 74 -22.76 61.25 -36.44
CA LEU A 74 -22.50 60.46 -35.25
C LEU A 74 -23.75 59.60 -35.09
N THR A 75 -23.73 58.43 -35.72
CA THR A 75 -24.65 57.35 -35.37
C THR A 75 -24.62 57.27 -33.85
N PRO A 76 -25.78 57.39 -33.18
CA PRO A 76 -25.81 57.47 -31.73
C PRO A 76 -25.06 56.26 -31.21
N GLU A 77 -23.99 56.50 -30.45
CA GLU A 77 -23.29 55.42 -29.78
C GLU A 77 -24.35 54.62 -29.02
N PRO A 78 -24.35 53.28 -29.12
CA PRO A 78 -25.31 52.48 -28.39
C PRO A 78 -25.20 52.88 -26.92
N SER A 79 -26.32 53.34 -26.34
CA SER A 79 -26.38 53.66 -24.92
C SER A 79 -26.20 52.36 -24.15
N LEU A 80 -24.96 52.01 -23.83
CA LEU A 80 -24.62 50.85 -23.03
C LEU A 80 -25.11 51.10 -21.63
N ASP A 81 -26.01 50.24 -21.15
CA ASP A 81 -26.34 50.19 -19.74
C ASP A 81 -25.14 49.61 -18.98
N LEU A 82 -24.41 50.50 -18.32
CA LEU A 82 -23.20 50.14 -17.57
C LEU A 82 -23.51 49.24 -16.38
N ASP A 83 -24.72 49.32 -15.82
CA ASP A 83 -25.13 48.49 -14.68
C ASP A 83 -25.41 47.05 -15.15
N ASP A 84 -26.07 46.88 -16.31
CA ASP A 84 -26.26 45.57 -16.94
C ASP A 84 -24.94 44.89 -17.33
N VAL A 85 -23.98 45.65 -17.89
CA VAL A 85 -22.65 45.13 -18.25
C VAL A 85 -21.88 44.72 -16.98
N ARG A 86 -21.99 45.51 -15.92
CA ARG A 86 -21.34 45.22 -14.63
C ARG A 86 -21.93 43.98 -13.97
N GLU A 87 -23.24 43.82 -13.96
CA GLU A 87 -23.90 42.64 -13.40
C GLU A 87 -23.53 41.36 -14.17
N LYS A 88 -23.53 41.41 -15.50
CA LYS A 88 -23.07 40.28 -16.35
C LYS A 88 -21.62 39.92 -16.06
N ALA A 89 -20.71 40.88 -16.01
CA ALA A 89 -19.30 40.63 -15.69
C ALA A 89 -19.11 40.00 -14.29
N PHE A 90 -19.93 40.39 -13.31
CA PHE A 90 -19.91 39.74 -11.98
C PHE A 90 -20.47 38.32 -12.00
N CYS A 91 -21.56 38.06 -12.73
CA CYS A 91 -22.09 36.71 -12.87
C CYS A 91 -21.08 35.79 -13.58
N ASP A 92 -20.55 36.24 -14.73
CA ASP A 92 -19.55 35.50 -15.51
C ASP A 92 -18.31 35.20 -14.68
N GLY A 93 -17.80 36.18 -13.92
CA GLY A 93 -16.66 35.98 -13.01
C GLY A 93 -16.95 35.03 -11.85
N ARG A 94 -18.19 34.98 -11.35
CA ARG A 94 -18.58 34.00 -10.32
C ARG A 94 -18.72 32.59 -10.87
N GLU A 95 -19.19 32.46 -12.10
CA GLU A 95 -19.29 31.18 -12.80
C GLU A 95 -17.90 30.65 -13.18
N SER A 96 -17.02 31.50 -13.70
CA SER A 96 -15.64 31.12 -14.01
C SER A 96 -14.88 30.70 -12.75
N MET A 97 -14.99 31.48 -11.67
CA MET A 97 -14.36 31.12 -10.39
C MET A 97 -14.92 29.81 -9.83
N ARG A 98 -16.22 29.57 -9.96
CA ARG A 98 -16.83 28.30 -9.53
C ARG A 98 -16.28 27.13 -10.35
N ALA A 99 -16.23 27.27 -11.67
CA ALA A 99 -15.71 26.23 -12.55
C ALA A 99 -14.23 25.94 -12.26
N GLU A 100 -13.41 26.96 -12.04
CA GLU A 100 -12.01 26.82 -11.65
C GLU A 100 -11.85 26.13 -10.28
N MET A 101 -12.63 26.54 -9.28
CA MET A 101 -12.62 25.91 -7.95
C MET A 101 -13.08 24.44 -8.02
N GLU A 102 -14.12 24.13 -8.79
CA GLU A 102 -14.60 22.77 -8.99
C GLU A 102 -13.57 21.91 -9.71
N ALA A 103 -12.87 22.46 -10.71
CA ALA A 103 -11.79 21.77 -11.41
C ALA A 103 -10.61 21.47 -10.48
N VAL A 104 -10.14 22.45 -9.72
CA VAL A 104 -9.06 22.28 -8.73
C VAL A 104 -9.47 21.27 -7.65
N PHE A 105 -10.72 21.34 -7.16
CA PHE A 105 -11.21 20.39 -6.16
C PHE A 105 -11.32 18.97 -6.72
N ALA A 106 -11.77 18.81 -7.97
CA ALA A 106 -11.83 17.51 -8.61
C ALA A 106 -10.43 16.91 -8.82
N GLU A 107 -9.45 17.73 -9.20
CA GLU A 107 -8.06 17.32 -9.35
C GLU A 107 -7.44 16.90 -8.02
N THR A 108 -7.58 17.71 -6.96
CA THR A 108 -7.04 17.36 -5.64
C THR A 108 -7.68 16.09 -5.08
N LEU A 109 -8.99 15.93 -5.24
CA LEU A 109 -9.71 14.73 -4.82
C LEU A 109 -9.26 13.48 -5.61
N ALA A 110 -8.99 13.62 -6.91
CA ALA A 110 -8.46 12.53 -7.73
C ALA A 110 -7.03 12.14 -7.29
N GLU A 111 -6.18 13.12 -7.00
CA GLU A 111 -4.84 12.87 -6.46
C GLU A 111 -4.89 12.17 -5.10
N GLU A 112 -5.74 12.63 -4.18
CA GLU A 112 -5.90 12.03 -2.86
C GLU A 112 -6.39 10.59 -2.95
N ARG A 113 -7.36 10.31 -3.84
CA ARG A 113 -7.82 8.94 -4.11
C ARG A 113 -6.70 8.07 -4.66
N ALA A 114 -5.94 8.56 -5.63
CA ALA A 114 -4.81 7.81 -6.19
C ALA A 114 -3.72 7.55 -5.12
N LYS A 115 -3.45 8.51 -4.23
CA LYS A 115 -2.52 8.34 -3.10
C LYS A 115 -3.05 7.30 -2.10
N ALA A 116 -4.34 7.37 -1.76
CA ALA A 116 -4.99 6.43 -0.85
C ALA A 116 -5.02 5.01 -1.42
N GLU A 117 -5.30 4.86 -2.72
CA GLU A 117 -5.28 3.57 -3.41
C GLU A 117 -3.89 2.95 -3.40
N LYS A 118 -2.85 3.73 -3.74
CA LYS A 118 -1.44 3.28 -3.65
C LYS A 118 -1.07 2.86 -2.24
N MET A 119 -1.37 3.67 -1.23
CA MET A 119 -1.09 3.32 0.17
C MET A 119 -1.82 2.06 0.62
N ARG A 120 -3.07 1.87 0.16
CA ARG A 120 -3.84 0.65 0.42
C ARG A 120 -3.19 -0.57 -0.22
N ASP A 121 -2.81 -0.48 -1.48
CA ASP A 121 -2.20 -1.59 -2.22
C ASP A 121 -0.83 -1.97 -1.63
N GLU A 122 -0.02 -0.97 -1.25
CA GLU A 122 1.25 -1.17 -0.53
C GLU A 122 1.03 -1.84 0.83
N ALA A 123 0.04 -1.38 1.61
CA ALA A 123 -0.29 -1.97 2.90
C ALA A 123 -0.77 -3.43 2.77
N VAL A 124 -1.57 -3.73 1.75
CA VAL A 124 -2.03 -5.10 1.46
C VAL A 124 -0.86 -6.00 1.04
N ALA A 125 0.03 -5.50 0.19
CA ALA A 125 1.21 -6.24 -0.25
C ALA A 125 2.16 -6.57 0.91
N GLU A 126 2.42 -5.60 1.80
CA GLU A 126 3.26 -5.79 2.97
C GLU A 126 2.60 -6.74 3.98
N ALA A 127 1.30 -6.58 4.25
CA ALA A 127 0.55 -7.50 5.10
C ALA A 127 0.59 -8.95 4.56
N ARG A 128 0.45 -9.13 3.24
CA ARG A 128 0.56 -10.45 2.60
C ARG A 128 1.95 -11.05 2.79
N LYS A 129 3.01 -10.25 2.61
CA LYS A 129 4.39 -10.71 2.78
C LYS A 129 4.67 -11.16 4.22
N GLN A 130 4.23 -10.37 5.20
CA GLN A 130 4.36 -10.72 6.62
C GLN A 130 3.60 -12.00 6.95
N TRP A 131 2.34 -12.08 6.51
CA TRP A 131 1.50 -13.26 6.73
C TRP A 131 2.10 -14.53 6.12
N ILE A 132 2.61 -14.47 4.88
CA ILE A 132 3.29 -15.61 4.23
C ILE A 132 4.49 -16.08 5.07
N GLY A 133 5.30 -15.15 5.57
CA GLY A 133 6.45 -15.47 6.41
C GLY A 133 6.04 -16.18 7.71
N GLU A 134 5.07 -15.63 8.43
CA GLU A 134 4.56 -16.20 9.69
C GLU A 134 3.87 -17.55 9.48
N GLU A 135 3.06 -17.67 8.43
CA GLU A 135 2.32 -18.89 8.13
C GLU A 135 3.26 -20.02 7.71
N ALA A 136 4.24 -19.73 6.85
CA ALA A 136 5.23 -20.71 6.43
C ALA A 136 6.08 -21.19 7.61
N GLU A 137 6.46 -20.30 8.54
CA GLU A 137 7.18 -20.65 9.75
C GLU A 137 6.37 -21.58 10.65
N ARG A 138 5.10 -21.22 10.91
CA ARG A 138 4.19 -22.04 11.70
C ARG A 138 3.95 -23.42 11.08
N MET A 139 3.85 -23.49 9.75
CA MET A 139 3.71 -24.75 9.02
C MET A 139 4.97 -25.61 9.14
N ALA A 140 6.16 -25.02 8.97
CA ALA A 140 7.43 -25.72 9.10
C ALA A 140 7.65 -26.29 10.51
N GLU A 141 7.34 -25.52 11.55
CA GLU A 141 7.42 -25.98 12.95
C GLU A 141 6.49 -27.18 13.22
N ARG A 142 5.24 -27.10 12.76
CA ARG A 142 4.27 -28.20 12.90
C ARG A 142 4.73 -29.44 12.14
N PHE A 143 5.31 -29.25 10.95
CA PHE A 143 5.85 -30.34 10.15
C PHE A 143 7.02 -31.04 10.86
N ALA A 144 8.00 -30.28 11.34
CA ALA A 144 9.15 -30.80 12.08
C ALA A 144 8.71 -31.56 13.35
N THR A 145 7.80 -30.96 14.13
CA THR A 145 7.22 -31.60 15.33
C THR A 145 6.49 -32.90 14.99
N GLY A 146 5.73 -32.91 13.88
CA GLY A 146 5.05 -34.09 13.37
C GLY A 146 6.01 -35.21 12.99
N LEU A 147 7.12 -34.86 12.35
CA LEU A 147 8.16 -35.80 11.93
C LEU A 147 8.87 -36.44 13.13
N GLU A 148 9.24 -35.64 14.14
CA GLU A 148 9.83 -36.16 15.38
C GLU A 148 8.88 -37.12 16.13
N ARG A 149 7.58 -36.81 16.12
CA ARG A 149 6.57 -37.69 16.72
C ARG A 149 6.43 -39.01 15.95
N LEU A 150 6.46 -38.95 14.61
CA LEU A 150 6.44 -40.14 13.77
C LEU A 150 7.69 -41.00 14.03
N GLU A 151 8.87 -40.39 14.08
CA GLU A 151 10.13 -41.05 14.41
C GLU A 151 10.06 -41.81 15.73
N ASN A 152 9.58 -41.14 16.79
CA ASN A 152 9.47 -41.75 18.11
C ASN A 152 8.44 -42.89 18.13
N THR A 153 7.35 -42.76 17.39
CA THR A 153 6.31 -43.80 17.29
C THR A 153 6.85 -45.04 16.59
N VAL A 154 7.54 -44.86 15.45
CA VAL A 154 8.18 -45.96 14.70
C VAL A 154 9.26 -46.62 15.55
N LYS A 155 10.12 -45.85 16.21
CA LYS A 155 11.15 -46.38 17.13
C LYS A 155 10.51 -47.24 18.22
N THR A 156 9.48 -46.73 18.88
CA THR A 156 8.81 -47.43 19.99
C THR A 156 8.17 -48.73 19.51
N ALA A 157 7.49 -48.70 18.36
CA ALA A 157 6.86 -49.87 17.77
C ALA A 157 7.91 -50.93 17.36
N LEU A 158 8.97 -50.54 16.67
CA LEU A 158 10.03 -51.48 16.28
C LEU A 158 10.77 -52.05 17.49
N SER A 159 11.10 -51.23 18.49
CA SER A 159 11.73 -51.71 19.73
C SER A 159 10.83 -52.72 20.44
N ALA A 160 9.53 -52.47 20.55
CA ALA A 160 8.60 -53.41 21.18
C ALA A 160 8.56 -54.77 20.47
N VAL A 161 8.70 -54.80 19.14
CA VAL A 161 8.70 -56.03 18.33
C VAL A 161 10.06 -56.75 18.37
N LEU A 162 11.16 -56.01 18.27
CA LEU A 162 12.50 -56.59 18.07
C LEU A 162 13.26 -56.88 19.37
N MET A 163 13.01 -56.13 20.45
CA MET A 163 13.71 -56.31 21.73
C MET A 163 13.52 -57.71 22.36
N PRO A 164 12.34 -58.35 22.31
CA PRO A 164 12.16 -59.70 22.86
C PRO A 164 13.03 -60.77 22.19
N VAL A 165 13.50 -60.52 20.96
CA VAL A 165 14.34 -61.45 20.19
C VAL A 165 15.84 -61.22 20.44
N ALA A 166 16.21 -60.06 20.99
CA ALA A 166 17.58 -59.67 21.31
C ALA A 166 17.95 -60.06 22.75
N THR A 167 18.30 -61.33 22.95
CA THR A 167 18.56 -61.92 24.27
C THR A 167 19.91 -61.54 24.88
N GLY A 168 20.85 -61.01 24.09
CA GLY A 168 22.16 -60.51 24.57
C GLY A 168 22.45 -59.05 24.20
N ALA A 169 23.30 -58.37 25.00
CA ALA A 169 23.64 -56.95 24.81
C ALA A 169 24.21 -56.61 23.42
N ARG A 170 24.94 -57.54 22.79
CA ARG A 170 25.44 -57.36 21.41
C ARG A 170 24.31 -57.40 20.39
N GLN A 171 23.33 -58.27 20.59
CA GLN A 171 22.16 -58.38 19.71
C GLN A 171 21.23 -57.17 19.87
N GLN A 172 21.08 -56.64 21.09
CA GLN A 172 20.31 -55.42 21.34
C GLN A 172 20.90 -54.23 20.58
N ARG A 173 22.23 -54.08 20.60
CA ARG A 173 22.92 -53.05 19.84
C ARG A 173 22.73 -53.20 18.32
N THR A 174 22.80 -54.43 17.80
CA THR A 174 22.52 -54.69 16.37
C THR A 174 21.06 -54.40 16.00
N VAL A 175 20.11 -54.67 16.90
CA VAL A 175 18.70 -54.30 16.71
C VAL A 175 18.53 -52.79 16.69
N GLU A 176 19.18 -52.05 17.59
CA GLU A 176 19.17 -50.57 17.58
C GLU A 176 19.74 -50.00 16.28
N GLU A 177 20.85 -50.55 15.79
CA GLU A 177 21.45 -50.16 14.50
C GLU A 177 20.50 -50.44 13.33
N LEU A 178 19.81 -51.60 13.33
CA LEU A 178 18.82 -51.95 12.32
C LEU A 178 17.59 -51.03 12.36
N ILE A 179 17.08 -50.69 13.55
CA ILE A 179 16.00 -49.73 13.74
C ILE A 179 16.42 -48.37 13.16
N GLY A 180 17.66 -47.94 13.42
CA GLY A 180 18.23 -46.73 12.84
C GLY A 180 18.27 -46.76 11.31
N ALA A 181 18.70 -47.87 10.71
CA ALA A 181 18.75 -48.03 9.26
C ALA A 181 17.36 -48.03 8.61
N ILE A 182 16.39 -48.75 9.21
CA ILE A 182 15.00 -48.78 8.74
C ILE A 182 14.37 -47.38 8.82
N ARG A 183 14.64 -46.61 9.89
CA ARG A 183 14.18 -45.22 10.00
C ARG A 183 14.73 -44.37 8.86
N THR A 184 16.03 -44.44 8.60
CA THR A 184 16.66 -43.67 7.52
C THR A 184 16.04 -44.01 6.16
N MET A 185 15.70 -45.28 5.90
CA MET A 185 14.98 -45.68 4.70
C MET A 185 13.51 -45.26 4.69
N ALA A 186 12.83 -45.25 5.83
CA ALA A 186 11.43 -44.81 5.94
C ALA A 186 11.29 -43.29 5.75
N LEU A 187 12.33 -42.53 6.08
CA LEU A 187 12.40 -41.08 6.03
C LEU A 187 13.33 -40.59 4.91
N ASP A 188 13.56 -41.40 3.87
CA ASP A 188 14.31 -40.97 2.69
C ASP A 188 13.42 -40.26 1.64
N GLY A 189 12.13 -40.09 1.95
CA GLY A 189 11.11 -39.50 1.08
C GLY A 189 10.64 -40.40 -0.07
N LYS A 190 11.20 -41.61 -0.23
CA LYS A 190 10.79 -42.56 -1.29
C LYS A 190 9.70 -43.51 -0.85
N SER A 191 9.63 -43.80 0.45
CA SER A 191 8.66 -44.73 1.03
C SER A 191 7.43 -44.05 1.65
N TYR A 192 7.51 -42.75 1.96
CA TYR A 192 6.40 -41.92 2.43
C TYR A 192 6.25 -40.72 1.49
N GLN A 193 5.19 -40.70 0.67
CA GLN A 193 4.98 -39.62 -0.30
C GLN A 193 4.25 -38.46 0.39
N ILE A 194 4.97 -37.39 0.68
CA ILE A 194 4.39 -36.14 1.19
C ILE A 194 4.33 -35.13 0.05
N VAL A 195 3.13 -34.65 -0.28
CA VAL A 195 2.89 -33.66 -1.34
C VAL A 195 2.28 -32.39 -0.74
N ALA A 196 2.93 -31.26 -0.94
CA ALA A 196 2.45 -29.93 -0.60
C ALA A 196 2.01 -29.19 -1.87
N SER A 197 0.75 -28.75 -1.92
CA SER A 197 0.17 -28.02 -3.04
C SER A 197 -0.38 -26.69 -2.59
N GLY A 198 -0.34 -25.64 -3.43
CA GLY A 198 -0.82 -24.31 -3.05
C GLY A 198 -0.21 -23.15 -3.85
N PRO A 199 -0.41 -21.90 -3.37
CA PRO A 199 0.20 -20.70 -3.94
C PRO A 199 1.73 -20.80 -4.00
N GLU A 200 2.32 -20.41 -5.13
CA GLU A 200 3.77 -20.54 -5.38
C GLU A 200 4.62 -19.75 -4.36
N ASP A 201 4.20 -18.53 -4.01
CA ASP A 201 4.87 -17.68 -3.03
C ASP A 201 4.96 -18.33 -1.64
N LEU A 202 3.85 -18.95 -1.19
CA LEU A 202 3.79 -19.64 0.09
C LEU A 202 4.58 -20.96 0.06
N LEU A 203 4.49 -21.73 -1.04
CA LEU A 203 5.25 -22.97 -1.18
C LEU A 203 6.77 -22.72 -1.22
N ASN A 204 7.22 -21.65 -1.88
CA ASN A 204 8.63 -21.25 -1.90
C ASN A 204 9.11 -20.89 -0.49
N MET A 205 8.36 -20.06 0.25
CA MET A 205 8.68 -19.71 1.63
C MET A 205 8.66 -20.93 2.56
N LEU A 206 7.69 -21.84 2.38
CA LEU A 206 7.60 -23.09 3.13
C LEU A 206 8.80 -24.01 2.84
N SER A 207 9.21 -24.13 1.57
CA SER A 207 10.38 -24.89 1.16
C SER A 207 11.66 -24.35 1.81
N GLU A 208 11.83 -23.02 1.86
CA GLU A 208 12.96 -22.38 2.55
C GLU A 208 12.94 -22.67 4.06
N LYS A 209 11.79 -22.50 4.72
CA LYS A 209 11.62 -22.72 6.17
C LYS A 209 11.80 -24.19 6.57
N LEU A 210 11.51 -25.13 5.68
CA LEU A 210 11.69 -26.57 5.93
C LEU A 210 13.17 -27.01 5.91
N GLY A 211 14.06 -26.25 5.26
CA GLY A 211 15.50 -26.56 5.23
C GLY A 211 15.79 -27.99 4.76
N GLU A 212 16.51 -28.78 5.58
CA GLU A 212 16.86 -30.17 5.25
C GLU A 212 15.64 -31.09 5.06
N HIS A 213 14.50 -30.77 5.69
CA HIS A 213 13.27 -31.56 5.58
C HIS A 213 12.55 -31.39 4.23
N ARG A 214 12.94 -30.40 3.41
CA ARG A 214 12.42 -30.20 2.04
C ARG A 214 12.59 -31.44 1.15
N LYS A 215 13.57 -32.30 1.43
CA LYS A 215 13.81 -33.54 0.67
C LYS A 215 12.68 -34.57 0.84
N LEU A 216 11.90 -34.44 1.90
CA LEU A 216 10.78 -35.33 2.24
C LEU A 216 9.47 -34.92 1.59
N VAL A 217 9.41 -33.71 1.01
CA VAL A 217 8.17 -33.09 0.50
C VAL A 217 8.32 -32.78 -0.99
N THR A 218 7.32 -33.19 -1.77
CA THR A 218 7.15 -32.78 -3.16
C THR A 218 6.24 -31.55 -3.20
N PHE A 219 6.64 -30.51 -3.93
CA PHE A 219 5.88 -29.26 -4.02
C PHE A 219 5.21 -29.14 -5.38
N GLU A 220 3.90 -28.89 -5.39
CA GLU A 220 3.07 -28.75 -6.59
C GLU A 220 2.35 -27.40 -6.55
N ALA A 221 2.91 -26.40 -7.25
CA ALA A 221 2.27 -25.09 -7.34
C ALA A 221 0.99 -25.16 -8.20
N GLY A 222 -0.07 -24.53 -7.72
CA GLY A 222 -1.33 -24.39 -8.47
C GLY A 222 -1.68 -22.93 -8.66
N GLU A 223 -1.84 -22.47 -9.91
CA GLU A 223 -2.17 -21.07 -10.24
C GLU A 223 -3.52 -20.63 -9.63
N THR A 224 -4.45 -21.55 -9.42
CA THR A 224 -5.77 -21.29 -8.81
C THR A 224 -5.86 -21.70 -7.34
N ALA A 225 -4.77 -22.16 -6.73
CA ALA A 225 -4.80 -22.62 -5.35
C ALA A 225 -4.71 -21.42 -4.42
N GLU A 226 -5.74 -21.21 -3.60
CA GLU A 226 -5.79 -20.09 -2.63
C GLU A 226 -5.26 -20.47 -1.24
N GLU A 227 -4.98 -21.76 -1.03
CA GLU A 227 -4.55 -22.31 0.24
C GLU A 227 -3.51 -23.40 0.02
N VAL A 228 -2.67 -23.62 1.04
CA VAL A 228 -1.70 -24.71 1.02
C VAL A 228 -2.33 -25.95 1.65
N ARG A 229 -2.23 -27.06 0.92
CA ARG A 229 -2.62 -28.41 1.32
C ARG A 229 -1.39 -29.33 1.32
N VAL A 230 -1.09 -29.93 2.47
CA VAL A 230 -0.08 -30.97 2.62
C VAL A 230 -0.80 -32.31 2.80
N SER A 231 -0.53 -33.26 1.91
CA SER A 231 -1.04 -34.62 1.96
C SER A 231 0.09 -35.61 2.23
N ALA A 232 -0.15 -36.56 3.14
CA ALA A 232 0.74 -37.67 3.46
C ALA A 232 -0.12 -38.94 3.61
N ASP A 233 -0.15 -39.77 2.57
CA ASP A 233 -1.02 -40.94 2.43
C ASP A 233 -2.50 -40.66 2.78
N THR A 234 -2.93 -40.96 4.01
CA THR A 234 -4.32 -40.79 4.50
C THR A 234 -4.54 -39.50 5.28
N THR A 235 -3.49 -38.71 5.55
CA THR A 235 -3.58 -37.50 6.35
C THR A 235 -3.46 -36.27 5.45
N VAL A 236 -4.41 -35.34 5.58
CA VAL A 236 -4.43 -34.07 4.85
C VAL A 236 -4.45 -32.91 5.85
N ILE A 237 -3.52 -31.98 5.72
CA ILE A 237 -3.44 -30.72 6.46
C ILE A 237 -3.66 -29.58 5.47
N GLU A 238 -4.56 -28.64 5.77
CA GLU A 238 -4.86 -27.50 4.91
C GLU A 238 -5.08 -26.22 5.73
N THR A 239 -4.87 -25.06 5.11
CA THR A 239 -4.96 -23.74 5.78
C THR A 239 -6.39 -23.24 6.00
N ARG A 240 -7.41 -23.90 5.39
CA ARG A 240 -8.85 -23.61 5.51
C ARG A 240 -9.23 -22.14 5.22
N LEU A 241 -8.43 -21.44 4.42
CA LEU A 241 -8.65 -20.02 4.11
C LEU A 241 -9.91 -19.82 3.26
N SER A 242 -10.15 -20.76 2.35
CA SER A 242 -11.32 -20.81 1.47
C SER A 242 -12.64 -20.84 2.24
N SER A 243 -12.69 -21.63 3.32
CA SER A 243 -13.87 -21.76 4.18
C SER A 243 -14.21 -20.48 4.94
N TRP A 244 -13.18 -19.74 5.38
CA TRP A 244 -13.34 -18.47 6.07
C TRP A 244 -13.74 -17.34 5.11
N ARG A 245 -13.11 -17.28 3.92
CA ARG A 245 -13.45 -16.30 2.87
C ARG A 245 -14.93 -16.37 2.50
N ARG A 246 -15.45 -17.59 2.28
CA ARG A 246 -16.85 -17.82 1.96
C ARG A 246 -17.80 -17.36 3.07
N ALA A 247 -17.45 -17.63 4.33
CA ALA A 247 -18.24 -17.18 5.47
C ALA A 247 -18.26 -15.64 5.60
N LEU A 248 -17.16 -14.97 5.21
CA LEU A 248 -17.07 -13.51 5.20
C LEU A 248 -17.91 -12.90 4.06
N GLU A 249 -17.85 -13.47 2.86
CA GLU A 249 -18.67 -13.03 1.72
C GLU A 249 -20.17 -13.16 1.99
N GLU A 250 -20.59 -14.27 2.61
CA GLU A 250 -21.99 -14.50 3.00
C GLU A 250 -22.47 -13.50 4.06
N ALA A 251 -21.58 -13.03 4.94
CA ALA A 251 -21.91 -12.02 5.95
C ALA A 251 -21.96 -10.58 5.40
N LEU A 252 -21.35 -10.33 4.23
CA LEU A 252 -21.28 -9.03 3.57
C LEU A 252 -22.29 -8.88 2.42
N SER A 253 -22.97 -9.97 2.02
CA SER A 253 -24.06 -9.98 1.03
C SER A 253 -25.42 -9.73 1.67
#